data_AF-A0A9P7BB87-F1
#
_entry.id   AF-A0A9P7BB87-F1
#
_cell.length_a   1.000
_cell.length_b   1.000
_cell.length_c   1.000
_cell.angle_alpha   90.00
_cell.angle_beta   90.00
_cell.angle_gamma   90.00
#
_symmetry.space_group_name_H-M   'P 1'
#
loop_
_entity.id
_entity.type
_entity.pdbx_description
1 polymer ?
#
loop_
_entity_poly.entity_id
_entity_poly.type
_entity_poly.pdbx_seq_one_letter_code
_entity_poly.pdbx_strand_id
1 'polypeptide(L)'
;MSAPNLQSTAILTEHLEYPPISLLDDIINNVNDIMYKCTAAMEKYLLRKSDIEGHDYSEEIRVGIAKLETLLEHTVDKNFDKLELYVLRNVLTIPSELLENNVFLLKHQQNLDTQWVMDPKNQDKDNDILTKKMIEIETKLTKNQLIRDKIKQIKLLKKEIENFKIFIERNIKQLLEIESMENGIPLKEMFQSLRPIDESMRLLTSQLKQLYNDSEEYCSNEMVQSITKQKDNNNNVIMSRAKYIDRATSTLLNPSESIPYHSNTNIQIQIRDPDLSLFNDI
;
A
#
# COMPACT_ATOMS: atom_id res chain seq x y z
N MET A 1 -58.13 -32.43 -15.34
CA MET A 1 -56.82 -32.16 -14.71
C MET A 1 -56.04 -31.33 -15.70
N SER A 2 -56.19 -30.01 -15.64
CA SER A 2 -55.62 -29.13 -16.66
C SER A 2 -54.16 -28.88 -16.36
N ALA A 3 -53.32 -29.01 -17.39
CA ALA A 3 -51.92 -28.58 -17.37
C ALA A 3 -51.80 -27.14 -16.82
N PRO A 4 -50.65 -26.73 -16.26
CA PRO A 4 -50.42 -25.32 -15.95
C PRO A 4 -50.69 -24.52 -17.22
N ASN A 5 -51.76 -23.73 -17.20
CA ASN A 5 -52.13 -22.94 -18.38
C ASN A 5 -50.98 -21.96 -18.62
N LEU A 6 -50.40 -21.97 -19.82
CA LEU A 6 -49.37 -21.01 -20.24
C LEU A 6 -49.77 -19.55 -19.92
N GLN A 7 -51.08 -19.30 -19.96
CA GLN A 7 -51.72 -18.05 -19.56
C GLN A 7 -51.55 -17.74 -18.07
N SER A 8 -51.72 -18.72 -17.17
CA SER A 8 -51.48 -18.55 -15.72
C SER A 8 -50.03 -18.16 -15.46
N THR A 9 -49.08 -18.84 -16.12
CA THR A 9 -47.66 -18.52 -15.96
C THR A 9 -47.31 -17.15 -16.53
N ALA A 10 -47.88 -16.74 -17.67
CA ALA A 10 -47.65 -15.43 -18.25
C ALA A 10 -48.15 -14.29 -17.34
N ILE A 11 -49.35 -14.44 -16.81
CA ILE A 11 -49.95 -13.47 -15.89
C ILE A 11 -49.16 -13.39 -14.57
N LEU A 12 -48.72 -14.54 -14.04
CA LEU A 12 -47.86 -14.57 -12.85
C LEU A 12 -46.50 -13.92 -13.12
N THR A 13 -45.88 -14.18 -14.27
CA THR A 13 -44.60 -13.55 -14.65
C THR A 13 -44.74 -12.04 -14.81
N GLU A 14 -45.88 -11.58 -15.32
CA GLU A 14 -46.18 -10.15 -15.45
C GLU A 14 -46.42 -9.50 -14.09
N HIS A 15 -47.10 -10.18 -13.17
CA HIS A 15 -47.36 -9.67 -11.83
C HIS A 15 -46.10 -9.62 -10.95
N LEU A 16 -45.29 -10.67 -11.00
CA LEU A 16 -44.10 -10.80 -10.18
C LEU A 16 -42.90 -10.04 -10.78
N GLU A 17 -42.97 -9.66 -12.06
CA GLU A 17 -41.86 -9.09 -12.84
C GLU A 17 -40.66 -10.06 -13.04
N TYR A 18 -40.79 -11.30 -12.58
CA TYR A 18 -39.85 -12.38 -12.78
C TYR A 18 -40.57 -13.73 -12.93
N PRO A 19 -39.93 -14.73 -13.56
CA PRO A 19 -40.50 -16.07 -13.66
C PRO A 19 -40.62 -16.73 -12.27
N PRO A 20 -41.79 -17.30 -11.92
CA PRO A 20 -42.00 -18.06 -10.68
C PRO A 20 -40.90 -19.10 -10.35
N ILE A 21 -40.38 -19.76 -11.38
CA ILE A 21 -39.33 -20.78 -11.27
C ILE A 21 -38.02 -20.14 -10.77
N SER A 22 -37.70 -18.92 -11.20
CA SER A 22 -36.50 -18.19 -10.79
C SER A 22 -36.44 -17.95 -9.28
N LEU A 23 -37.59 -17.73 -8.63
CA LEU A 23 -37.65 -17.58 -7.17
C LEU A 23 -37.24 -18.86 -6.45
N LEU A 24 -37.68 -20.01 -6.96
CA LEU A 24 -37.37 -21.31 -6.38
C LEU A 24 -35.91 -21.66 -6.62
N ASP A 25 -35.39 -21.40 -7.82
CA ASP A 25 -33.96 -21.56 -8.15
C ASP A 25 -33.08 -20.74 -7.19
N ASP A 26 -33.44 -19.48 -6.94
CA ASP A 26 -32.69 -18.61 -6.02
C ASP A 26 -32.74 -19.12 -4.57
N ILE A 27 -33.87 -19.67 -4.12
CA ILE A 27 -33.99 -20.28 -2.79
C ILE A 27 -33.10 -21.52 -2.69
N ILE A 28 -33.16 -22.42 -3.68
CA ILE A 28 -32.37 -23.65 -3.72
C ILE A 28 -30.87 -23.33 -3.72
N ASN A 29 -30.45 -22.39 -4.57
CA ASN A 29 -29.07 -21.94 -4.65
C ASN A 29 -28.58 -21.37 -3.32
N ASN A 30 -29.38 -20.51 -2.66
CA ASN A 30 -29.01 -19.94 -1.36
C ASN A 30 -28.93 -20.99 -0.25
N VAL A 31 -29.82 -21.97 -0.24
CA VAL A 31 -29.80 -23.05 0.76
C VAL A 31 -28.58 -23.94 0.57
N ASN A 32 -28.25 -24.31 -0.67
CA ASN A 32 -27.04 -25.07 -0.98
C ASN A 32 -25.78 -24.29 -0.58
N ASP A 33 -25.73 -22.99 -0.88
CA ASP A 33 -24.66 -22.10 -0.44
C ASP A 33 -24.48 -22.08 1.08
N ILE A 34 -25.58 -21.98 1.83
CA ILE A 34 -25.56 -21.97 3.30
C ILE A 34 -25.13 -23.33 3.83
N MET A 35 -25.60 -24.43 3.22
CA MET A 35 -25.23 -25.79 3.56
C MET A 35 -23.72 -25.98 3.49
N TYR A 36 -23.09 -25.66 2.34
CA TYR A 36 -21.64 -25.78 2.17
C TYR A 36 -20.86 -24.86 3.10
N LYS A 37 -21.34 -23.63 3.34
CA LYS A 37 -20.71 -22.71 4.32
C LYS A 37 -20.78 -23.27 5.74
N CYS A 38 -21.89 -23.90 6.10
CA CYS A 38 -22.11 -24.47 7.43
C CYS A 38 -21.26 -25.73 7.64
N THR A 39 -21.22 -26.66 6.69
CA THR A 39 -20.39 -27.88 6.78
C THR A 39 -18.91 -27.54 6.88
N ALA A 40 -18.42 -26.59 6.06
CA ALA A 40 -17.05 -26.10 6.14
C ALA A 40 -16.73 -25.38 7.46
N ALA A 41 -17.69 -24.59 7.99
CA ALA A 41 -17.53 -23.94 9.30
C ALA A 41 -17.49 -24.98 10.44
N MET A 42 -18.35 -26.00 10.36
CA MET A 42 -18.40 -27.13 11.29
C MET A 42 -17.07 -27.89 11.28
N GLU A 43 -16.52 -28.20 10.09
CA GLU A 43 -15.22 -28.83 9.92
C GLU A 43 -14.11 -28.01 10.57
N LYS A 44 -14.02 -26.72 10.22
CA LYS A 44 -13.02 -25.83 10.79
C LYS A 44 -13.13 -25.71 12.31
N TYR A 45 -14.34 -25.74 12.86
CA TYR A 45 -14.55 -25.67 14.30
C TYR A 45 -14.14 -26.98 14.99
N LEU A 46 -14.51 -28.13 14.42
CA LEU A 46 -14.18 -29.43 14.98
C LEU A 46 -12.68 -29.75 14.87
N LEU A 47 -12.02 -29.37 13.77
CA LEU A 47 -10.57 -29.51 13.61
C LEU A 47 -9.76 -28.65 14.59
N ARG A 48 -10.33 -27.56 15.14
CA ARG A 48 -9.68 -26.81 16.22
C ARG A 48 -9.71 -27.53 17.56
N LYS A 49 -10.57 -28.53 17.70
CA LYS A 49 -10.82 -29.29 18.92
C LYS A 49 -10.59 -30.81 18.71
N SER A 50 -9.87 -31.17 17.65
CA SER A 50 -9.65 -32.56 17.25
C SER A 50 -8.71 -33.31 18.18
N ASP A 51 -7.80 -32.61 18.87
CA ASP A 51 -6.87 -33.21 19.83
C ASP A 51 -7.54 -33.36 21.20
N ILE A 52 -7.92 -34.59 21.52
CA ILE A 52 -8.48 -34.95 22.83
C ILE A 52 -7.59 -36.06 23.39
N GLU A 53 -7.00 -35.81 24.57
CA GLU A 53 -6.23 -36.82 25.32
C GLU A 53 -5.07 -37.47 24.55
N GLY A 54 -4.46 -36.74 23.59
CA GLY A 54 -3.32 -37.23 22.81
C GLY A 54 -3.69 -38.10 21.61
N HIS A 55 -4.98 -38.23 21.30
CA HIS A 55 -5.49 -38.86 20.09
C HIS A 55 -5.92 -37.80 19.08
N ASP A 56 -5.46 -37.95 17.83
CA ASP A 56 -5.86 -37.11 16.71
C ASP A 56 -7.10 -37.72 16.02
N TYR A 57 -8.24 -37.07 16.20
CA TYR A 57 -9.51 -37.46 15.56
C TYR A 57 -9.77 -36.73 14.23
N SER A 58 -8.78 -36.02 13.68
CA SER A 58 -8.97 -35.17 12.49
C SER A 58 -9.51 -35.93 11.28
N GLU A 59 -9.03 -37.15 11.03
CA GLU A 59 -9.48 -37.96 9.88
C GLU A 59 -10.90 -38.49 10.06
N GLU A 60 -11.28 -38.89 11.28
CA GLU A 60 -12.65 -39.33 11.57
C GLU A 60 -13.65 -38.18 11.41
N ILE A 61 -13.27 -36.97 11.85
CA ILE A 61 -14.06 -35.74 11.67
C ILE A 61 -14.26 -35.45 10.18
N ARG A 62 -13.21 -35.50 9.36
CA ARG A 62 -13.32 -35.28 7.90
C ARG A 62 -14.25 -36.27 7.24
N VAL A 63 -14.10 -37.57 7.53
CA VAL A 63 -14.95 -38.62 6.97
C VAL A 63 -16.41 -38.46 7.46
N GLY A 64 -16.61 -38.10 8.72
CA GLY A 64 -17.94 -37.85 9.29
C GLY A 64 -18.65 -36.67 8.63
N ILE A 65 -17.93 -35.57 8.40
CA ILE A 65 -18.48 -34.37 7.76
C ILE A 65 -18.78 -34.62 6.29
N ALA A 66 -17.89 -35.31 5.55
CA ALA A 66 -18.16 -35.67 4.17
C ALA A 66 -19.43 -36.53 4.04
N LYS A 67 -19.64 -37.49 4.95
CA LYS A 67 -20.89 -38.29 4.99
C LYS A 67 -22.12 -37.45 5.32
N LEU A 68 -21.98 -36.52 6.27
CA LEU A 68 -23.06 -35.61 6.65
C LEU A 68 -23.45 -34.71 5.48
N GLU A 69 -22.47 -34.18 4.76
CA GLU A 69 -22.65 -33.33 3.58
C GLU A 69 -23.45 -34.05 2.50
N THR A 70 -23.03 -35.26 2.10
CA THR A 70 -23.78 -36.05 1.10
C THR A 70 -25.21 -36.39 1.56
N LEU A 71 -25.40 -36.68 2.84
CA LEU A 71 -26.73 -36.95 3.39
C LEU A 71 -27.61 -35.70 3.36
N LEU A 72 -27.03 -34.55 3.69
CA LEU A 72 -27.72 -33.27 3.72
C LEU A 72 -28.07 -32.83 2.31
N GLU A 73 -27.17 -32.96 1.34
CA GLU A 73 -27.42 -32.72 -0.09
C GLU A 73 -28.66 -33.48 -0.56
N HIS A 74 -28.67 -34.81 -0.38
CA HIS A 74 -29.80 -35.64 -0.80
C HIS A 74 -31.11 -35.29 -0.06
N THR A 75 -31.02 -34.92 1.21
CA THR A 75 -32.20 -34.56 2.02
C THR A 75 -32.77 -33.21 1.64
N VAL A 76 -31.90 -32.23 1.40
CA VAL A 76 -32.23 -30.88 0.93
C VAL A 76 -32.88 -31.02 -0.45
N ASP A 77 -32.20 -31.60 -1.43
CA ASP A 77 -32.69 -31.80 -2.79
C ASP A 77 -34.10 -32.40 -2.82
N LYS A 78 -34.30 -33.54 -2.16
CA LYS A 78 -35.61 -34.23 -2.08
C LYS A 78 -36.72 -33.40 -1.43
N ASN A 79 -36.39 -32.58 -0.43
CA ASN A 79 -37.39 -31.77 0.27
C ASN A 79 -37.69 -30.49 -0.51
N PHE A 80 -36.69 -29.91 -1.19
CA PHE A 80 -36.84 -28.74 -2.01
C PHE A 80 -37.53 -29.05 -3.35
N ASP A 81 -37.35 -30.23 -3.93
CA ASP A 81 -38.17 -30.72 -5.05
C ASP A 81 -39.66 -30.72 -4.69
N LYS A 82 -39.99 -31.21 -3.48
CA LYS A 82 -41.37 -31.22 -2.99
C LYS A 82 -41.89 -29.82 -2.71
N LEU A 83 -41.04 -28.94 -2.20
CA LEU A 83 -41.38 -27.53 -2.02
C LEU A 83 -41.65 -26.88 -3.37
N GLU A 84 -40.80 -27.10 -4.38
CA GLU A 84 -40.96 -26.58 -5.73
C GLU A 84 -42.32 -27.01 -6.30
N LEU A 85 -42.59 -28.32 -6.26
CA LEU A 85 -43.87 -28.87 -6.70
C LEU A 85 -45.06 -28.28 -5.92
N TYR A 86 -44.94 -28.11 -4.61
CA TYR A 86 -46.01 -27.54 -3.79
C TYR A 86 -46.27 -26.06 -4.13
N VAL A 87 -45.20 -25.27 -4.26
CA VAL A 87 -45.29 -23.84 -4.55
C VAL A 87 -45.85 -23.62 -5.94
N LEU A 88 -45.35 -24.32 -6.95
CA LEU A 88 -45.83 -24.21 -8.33
C LEU A 88 -47.26 -24.75 -8.52
N ARG A 89 -47.74 -25.61 -7.62
CA ARG A 89 -49.07 -26.22 -7.71
C ARG A 89 -50.14 -25.54 -6.87
N ASN A 90 -49.78 -24.93 -5.74
CA ASN A 90 -50.76 -24.41 -4.78
C ASN A 90 -50.61 -22.90 -4.54
N VAL A 91 -49.38 -22.40 -4.45
CA VAL A 91 -49.13 -20.99 -4.10
C VAL A 91 -49.14 -20.12 -5.35
N LEU A 92 -48.38 -20.52 -6.38
CA LEU A 92 -48.22 -19.81 -7.64
C LEU A 92 -49.14 -20.38 -8.72
N THR A 93 -50.41 -20.52 -8.38
CA THR A 93 -51.44 -21.01 -9.30
C THR A 93 -52.66 -20.11 -9.30
N ILE A 94 -53.14 -19.79 -10.50
CA ILE A 94 -54.37 -19.03 -10.70
C ILE A 94 -55.45 -20.04 -11.13
N PRO A 95 -56.62 -20.09 -10.44
CA PRO A 95 -57.73 -20.94 -10.85
C PRO A 95 -58.15 -20.69 -12.30
N SER A 96 -58.30 -21.77 -13.09
CA SER A 96 -58.65 -21.68 -14.52
C SER A 96 -60.00 -20.97 -14.76
N GLU A 97 -60.95 -21.11 -13.83
CA GLU A 97 -62.27 -20.46 -13.91
C GLU A 97 -62.18 -18.92 -13.95
N LEU A 98 -61.19 -18.33 -13.27
CA LEU A 98 -60.99 -16.87 -13.26
C LEU A 98 -60.34 -16.37 -14.55
N LEU A 99 -59.56 -17.23 -15.20
CA LEU A 99 -58.91 -16.94 -16.47
C LEU A 99 -59.88 -17.09 -17.64
N GLU A 100 -60.69 -18.14 -17.64
CA GLU A 100 -61.70 -18.38 -18.68
C GLU A 100 -62.77 -17.28 -18.70
N ASN A 101 -63.14 -16.76 -17.53
CA ASN A 101 -64.10 -15.67 -17.41
C ASN A 101 -63.49 -14.26 -17.60
N ASN A 102 -62.17 -14.15 -17.85
CA ASN A 102 -61.43 -12.87 -17.98
C ASN A 102 -61.66 -11.90 -16.80
N VAL A 103 -61.91 -12.40 -15.59
CA VAL A 103 -62.17 -11.57 -14.39
C VAL A 103 -60.85 -11.25 -13.66
N PHE A 104 -59.80 -12.01 -13.94
CA PHE A 104 -58.48 -11.78 -13.35
C PHE A 104 -57.73 -10.69 -14.11
N LEU A 105 -57.58 -9.51 -13.50
CA LEU A 105 -56.91 -8.35 -14.08
C LEU A 105 -55.81 -7.85 -13.14
N LEU A 106 -54.67 -7.46 -13.70
CA LEU A 106 -53.59 -6.85 -12.93
C LEU A 106 -53.83 -5.35 -12.75
N LYS A 107 -53.19 -4.76 -11.74
CA LYS A 107 -53.35 -3.33 -11.39
C LYS A 107 -53.03 -2.39 -12.55
N HIS A 108 -52.04 -2.71 -13.38
CA HIS A 108 -51.69 -1.90 -14.55
C HIS A 108 -52.60 -2.14 -15.75
N GLN A 109 -53.35 -3.25 -15.77
CA GLN A 109 -54.35 -3.54 -16.81
C GLN A 109 -55.71 -2.89 -16.52
N GLN A 110 -55.97 -2.51 -15.27
CA GLN A 110 -57.25 -1.93 -14.84
C GLN A 110 -57.58 -0.57 -15.49
N ASN A 111 -56.56 0.19 -15.92
CA ASN A 111 -56.72 1.52 -16.52
C ASN A 111 -56.36 1.55 -18.01
N LEU A 112 -56.34 0.40 -18.68
CA LEU A 112 -56.13 0.34 -20.13
C LEU A 112 -57.40 0.82 -20.85
N ASP A 113 -57.45 2.10 -21.17
CA ASP A 113 -58.51 2.65 -21.99
C ASP A 113 -58.27 2.28 -23.46
N THR A 114 -59.03 1.32 -23.98
CA THR A 114 -58.94 0.89 -25.38
C THR A 114 -59.28 2.02 -26.36
N GLN A 115 -59.93 3.08 -25.87
CA GLN A 115 -60.25 4.28 -26.66
C GLN A 115 -59.03 5.18 -26.90
N TRP A 116 -58.01 5.12 -26.03
CA TRP A 116 -56.81 5.96 -26.08
C TRP A 116 -55.86 5.60 -27.24
N VAL A 117 -55.82 4.33 -27.64
CA VAL A 117 -54.96 3.80 -28.73
C VAL A 117 -55.45 4.24 -30.12
N MET A 118 -56.75 4.55 -30.26
CA MET A 118 -57.40 4.87 -31.53
C MET A 118 -57.18 6.33 -31.98
N ASP A 119 -56.64 7.19 -31.11
CA ASP A 119 -56.57 8.64 -31.36
C ASP A 119 -55.18 9.06 -31.92
N PRO A 120 -55.07 9.51 -33.19
CA PRO A 120 -53.78 9.73 -33.87
C PRO A 120 -52.89 10.78 -33.20
N LYS A 121 -53.48 11.74 -32.49
CA LYS A 121 -52.75 12.85 -31.83
C LYS A 121 -52.02 12.44 -30.56
N ASN A 122 -52.39 11.31 -29.96
CA ASN A 122 -51.70 10.79 -28.77
C ASN A 122 -50.48 9.95 -29.15
N GLN A 123 -50.53 9.25 -30.29
CA GLN A 123 -49.41 8.44 -30.80
C GLN A 123 -48.11 9.23 -31.01
N ASP A 124 -48.20 10.47 -31.52
CA ASP A 124 -47.00 11.30 -31.75
C ASP A 124 -46.32 11.72 -30.44
N LYS A 125 -47.09 12.03 -29.40
CA LYS A 125 -46.54 12.39 -28.07
C LYS A 125 -45.92 11.19 -27.37
N ASP A 126 -46.51 10.00 -27.54
CA ASP A 126 -45.99 8.77 -26.95
C ASP A 126 -44.73 8.29 -27.66
N ASN A 127 -44.64 8.46 -28.98
CA ASN A 127 -43.42 8.21 -29.74
C ASN A 127 -42.28 9.12 -29.26
N ASP A 128 -42.56 10.40 -28.96
CA ASP A 128 -41.56 11.31 -28.37
C ASP A 128 -41.13 10.89 -26.95
N ILE A 129 -42.05 10.36 -26.14
CA ILE A 129 -41.72 9.87 -24.79
C ILE A 129 -40.92 8.56 -24.88
N LEU A 130 -41.30 7.67 -25.79
CA LEU A 130 -40.63 6.39 -26.02
C LEU A 130 -39.21 6.60 -26.56
N THR A 131 -39.03 7.49 -27.53
CA THR A 131 -37.70 7.85 -28.05
C THR A 131 -36.82 8.46 -26.97
N LYS A 132 -37.36 9.35 -26.11
CA LYS A 132 -36.63 9.87 -24.95
C LYS A 132 -36.21 8.77 -23.98
N LYS A 133 -37.10 7.83 -23.63
CA LYS A 133 -36.76 6.70 -22.75
C LYS A 133 -35.76 5.74 -23.41
N MET A 134 -35.85 5.54 -24.72
CA MET A 134 -34.90 4.70 -25.46
C MET A 134 -33.49 5.30 -25.41
N ILE A 135 -33.38 6.60 -25.67
CA ILE A 135 -32.12 7.35 -25.52
C ILE A 135 -31.62 7.25 -24.07
N GLU A 136 -32.50 7.38 -23.07
CA GLU A 136 -32.12 7.23 -21.67
C GLU A 136 -31.54 5.83 -21.37
N ILE A 137 -32.19 4.77 -21.84
CA ILE A 137 -31.71 3.39 -21.69
C ILE A 137 -30.36 3.20 -22.39
N GLU A 138 -30.20 3.72 -23.61
CA GLU A 138 -28.94 3.66 -24.34
C GLU A 138 -27.81 4.38 -23.58
N THR A 139 -28.08 5.55 -23.00
CA THR A 139 -27.09 6.25 -22.16
C THR A 139 -26.75 5.46 -20.89
N LYS A 140 -27.70 4.73 -20.29
CA LYS A 140 -27.45 3.88 -19.13
C LYS A 140 -26.64 2.64 -19.51
N LEU A 141 -26.91 2.03 -20.66
CA LEU A 141 -26.16 0.89 -21.18
C LEU A 141 -24.71 1.26 -21.48
N THR A 142 -24.47 2.36 -22.19
CA THR A 142 -23.12 2.87 -22.49
C THR A 142 -22.35 3.21 -21.21
N LYS A 143 -23.00 3.84 -20.22
CA LYS A 143 -22.40 4.07 -18.89
C LYS A 143 -22.02 2.76 -18.19
N ASN A 144 -22.90 1.76 -18.22
CA ASN A 144 -22.64 0.45 -17.59
C ASN A 144 -21.47 -0.27 -18.27
N GLN A 145 -21.36 -0.20 -19.61
CA GLN A 145 -20.21 -0.72 -20.36
C GLN A 145 -18.90 -0.03 -19.93
N LEU A 146 -18.89 1.30 -19.86
CA LEU A 146 -17.72 2.06 -19.41
C LEU A 146 -17.30 1.67 -18.00
N ILE A 147 -18.26 1.52 -17.08
CA ILE A 147 -17.99 1.05 -15.71
C ILE A 147 -17.37 -0.35 -15.73
N ARG A 148 -17.90 -1.28 -16.53
CA ARG A 148 -17.34 -2.63 -16.67
C ARG A 148 -15.89 -2.61 -17.15
N ASP A 149 -15.57 -1.76 -18.12
CA ASP A 149 -14.20 -1.66 -18.63
C ASP A 149 -13.26 -1.01 -17.61
N LYS A 150 -13.72 -0.01 -16.87
CA LYS A 150 -12.96 0.55 -15.73
C LYS A 150 -12.70 -0.49 -14.64
N ILE A 151 -13.70 -1.32 -14.31
CA ILE A 151 -13.53 -2.42 -13.35
C ILE A 151 -12.49 -3.42 -13.85
N LYS A 152 -12.47 -3.76 -15.15
CA LYS A 152 -11.43 -4.63 -15.72
C LYS A 152 -10.03 -4.01 -15.58
N GLN A 153 -9.88 -2.73 -15.93
CA GLN A 153 -8.59 -2.01 -15.79
C GLN A 153 -8.11 -2.00 -14.34
N ILE A 154 -8.99 -1.72 -13.39
CA ILE A 154 -8.68 -1.71 -11.96
C ILE A 154 -8.25 -3.12 -11.48
N LYS A 155 -8.92 -4.18 -11.95
CA LYS A 155 -8.55 -5.56 -11.60
C LYS A 155 -7.16 -5.94 -12.12
N LEU A 156 -6.82 -5.55 -13.34
CA LEU A 156 -5.48 -5.78 -13.91
C LEU A 156 -4.41 -5.04 -13.11
N LEU A 157 -4.63 -3.74 -12.86
CA LEU A 157 -3.70 -2.91 -12.09
C LEU A 157 -3.52 -3.44 -10.66
N LYS A 158 -4.60 -3.89 -10.01
CA LYS A 158 -4.52 -4.52 -8.69
C LYS A 158 -3.61 -5.75 -8.70
N LYS A 159 -3.74 -6.62 -9.71
CA LYS A 159 -2.89 -7.81 -9.85
C LYS A 159 -1.42 -7.44 -10.10
N GLU A 160 -1.17 -6.42 -10.90
CA GLU A 160 0.19 -5.90 -11.13
C GLU A 160 0.82 -5.36 -9.84
N ILE A 161 0.08 -4.58 -9.06
CA ILE A 161 0.53 -4.07 -7.77
C ILE A 161 0.78 -5.20 -6.77
N GLU A 162 -0.10 -6.21 -6.72
CA GLU A 162 0.10 -7.39 -5.87
C GLU A 162 1.36 -8.16 -6.28
N ASN A 163 1.58 -8.38 -7.57
CA ASN A 163 2.80 -9.02 -8.07
C ASN A 163 4.05 -8.20 -7.76
N PHE A 164 4.00 -6.87 -7.93
CA PHE A 164 5.11 -5.98 -7.61
C PHE A 164 5.41 -5.94 -6.12
N LYS A 165 4.38 -5.95 -5.27
CA LYS A 165 4.54 -6.05 -3.82
C LYS A 165 5.19 -7.37 -3.42
N ILE A 166 4.73 -8.50 -3.98
CA ILE A 166 5.34 -9.82 -3.75
C ILE A 166 6.79 -9.82 -4.23
N PHE A 167 7.08 -9.20 -5.37
CA PHE A 167 8.45 -9.05 -5.88
C PHE A 167 9.33 -8.25 -4.93
N ILE A 168 8.87 -7.10 -4.43
CA ILE A 168 9.61 -6.32 -3.43
C ILE A 168 9.82 -7.13 -2.16
N GLU A 169 8.78 -7.75 -1.60
CA GLU A 169 8.89 -8.56 -0.39
C GLU A 169 9.86 -9.73 -0.57
N ARG A 170 9.85 -10.37 -1.74
CA ARG A 170 10.80 -11.44 -2.07
C ARG A 170 12.23 -10.92 -2.21
N ASN A 171 12.46 -9.80 -2.88
CA ASN A 171 13.80 -9.22 -2.99
C ASN A 171 14.30 -8.75 -1.62
N ILE A 172 13.46 -8.11 -0.80
CA ILE A 172 13.84 -7.73 0.57
C ILE A 172 14.19 -8.97 1.39
N LYS A 173 13.40 -10.05 1.31
CA LYS A 173 13.71 -11.32 2.00
C LYS A 173 14.98 -11.98 1.47
N GLN A 174 15.20 -11.99 0.16
CA GLN A 174 16.39 -12.56 -0.46
C GLN A 174 17.65 -11.76 -0.09
N LEU A 175 17.58 -10.43 -0.08
CA LEU A 175 18.64 -9.56 0.45
C LEU A 175 18.89 -9.81 1.95
N LEU A 176 17.86 -10.21 2.71
CA LEU A 176 17.98 -10.60 4.12
C LEU A 176 18.54 -12.02 4.33
N GLU A 177 18.41 -12.91 3.35
CA GLU A 177 18.78 -14.33 3.42
C GLU A 177 20.13 -14.65 2.76
N ILE A 178 20.72 -13.75 1.96
CA ILE A 178 21.98 -13.98 1.22
C ILE A 178 23.21 -14.21 2.14
N GLU A 179 23.13 -14.02 3.46
CA GLU A 179 24.29 -14.17 4.37
C GLU A 179 24.25 -15.36 5.34
N SER A 180 23.49 -16.42 5.06
CA SER A 180 23.67 -17.68 5.80
C SER A 180 24.71 -18.59 5.15
N MET A 181 25.89 -18.07 4.80
CA MET A 181 27.06 -18.86 4.44
C MET A 181 28.31 -18.25 5.10
N GLU A 182 28.71 -18.88 6.20
CA GLU A 182 30.03 -18.84 6.85
C GLU A 182 30.56 -17.49 7.39
N ASN A 183 30.49 -17.36 8.72
CA ASN A 183 31.33 -16.50 9.56
C ASN A 183 31.31 -14.99 9.25
N GLY A 184 30.24 -14.30 9.65
CA GLY A 184 30.16 -12.85 9.70
C GLY A 184 28.91 -12.41 10.45
N ILE A 185 28.99 -11.32 11.20
CA ILE A 185 27.95 -10.71 12.06
C ILE A 185 26.56 -10.74 11.39
N PRO A 186 25.45 -10.96 12.12
CA PRO A 186 24.13 -10.98 11.51
C PRO A 186 23.80 -9.62 10.89
N LEU A 187 24.00 -9.49 9.58
CA LEU A 187 23.68 -8.27 8.83
C LEU A 187 22.21 -7.89 9.01
N LYS A 188 21.35 -8.87 9.29
CA LYS A 188 19.94 -8.64 9.63
C LYS A 188 19.76 -7.72 10.84
N GLU A 189 20.57 -7.88 11.89
CA GLU A 189 20.55 -7.02 13.09
C GLU A 189 21.21 -5.67 12.81
N MET A 190 22.30 -5.64 12.03
CA MET A 190 22.93 -4.39 11.59
C MET A 190 21.99 -3.56 10.70
N PHE A 191 21.31 -4.19 9.74
CA PHE A 191 20.35 -3.55 8.85
C PHE A 191 19.08 -3.11 9.59
N GLN A 192 18.69 -3.82 10.65
CA GLN A 192 17.64 -3.38 11.57
C GLN A 192 18.07 -2.15 12.37
N SER A 193 19.31 -2.13 12.86
CA SER A 193 19.87 -0.97 13.58
C SER A 193 20.09 0.24 12.67
N LEU A 194 20.26 0.02 11.37
CA LEU A 194 20.39 1.05 10.34
C LEU A 194 19.04 1.53 9.78
N ARG A 195 17.91 1.05 10.33
CA ARG A 195 16.58 1.54 9.95
C ARG A 195 16.12 2.57 10.99
N PRO A 196 16.01 3.86 10.64
CA PRO A 196 15.80 4.40 9.30
C PRO A 196 17.11 4.72 8.53
N ILE A 197 17.22 4.20 7.31
CA ILE A 197 18.35 4.49 6.40
C ILE A 197 18.44 6.00 6.13
N ASP A 198 17.29 6.68 6.12
CA ASP A 198 17.20 8.12 5.89
C ASP A 198 17.88 8.93 7.02
N GLU A 199 17.78 8.49 8.28
CA GLU A 199 18.47 9.13 9.41
C GLU A 199 19.96 8.85 9.39
N SER A 200 20.35 7.61 9.07
CA SER A 200 21.77 7.22 8.93
C SER A 200 22.46 7.99 7.79
N MET A 201 21.80 8.12 6.63
CA MET A 201 22.32 8.91 5.51
C MET A 201 22.38 10.40 5.84
N ARG A 202 21.37 10.95 6.53
CA ARG A 202 21.39 12.35 6.99
C ARG A 202 22.53 12.60 7.97
N LEU A 203 22.75 11.69 8.92
CA LEU A 203 23.82 11.79 9.90
C LEU A 203 25.20 11.73 9.24
N LEU A 204 25.43 10.76 8.34
CA LEU A 204 26.68 10.68 7.57
C LEU A 204 26.90 11.93 6.71
N THR A 205 25.85 12.44 6.07
CA THR A 205 25.93 13.67 5.27
C THR A 205 26.27 14.87 6.15
N SER A 206 25.69 14.96 7.36
CA SER A 206 26.00 16.02 8.32
C SER A 206 27.42 15.93 8.84
N GLN A 207 27.90 14.72 9.16
CA GLN A 207 29.26 14.49 9.63
C GLN A 207 30.30 14.76 8.53
N LEU A 208 30.01 14.37 7.29
CA LEU A 208 30.87 14.71 6.15
C LEU A 208 30.93 16.21 5.90
N LYS A 209 29.82 16.94 6.06
CA LYS A 209 29.81 18.41 5.98
C LYS A 209 30.63 19.05 7.09
N GLN A 210 30.52 18.56 8.32
CA GLN A 210 31.34 19.03 9.44
C GLN A 210 32.83 18.75 9.20
N LEU A 211 33.18 17.54 8.79
CA LEU A 211 34.56 17.18 8.47
C LEU A 211 35.12 17.99 7.30
N TYR A 212 34.29 18.31 6.30
CA TYR A 212 34.69 19.19 5.21
C TYR A 212 35.02 20.59 5.72
N ASN A 213 34.14 21.19 6.54
CA ASN A 213 34.38 22.50 7.15
C ASN A 213 35.62 22.49 8.05
N ASP A 214 35.79 21.48 8.89
CA ASP A 214 36.98 21.31 9.74
C ASP A 214 38.24 21.17 8.87
N SER A 215 38.16 20.47 7.74
CA SER A 215 39.28 20.36 6.80
C SER A 215 39.60 21.69 6.11
N GLU A 216 38.61 22.54 5.85
CA GLU A 216 38.86 23.89 5.33
C GLU A 216 39.52 24.79 6.39
N GLU A 217 39.07 24.70 7.65
CA GLU A 217 39.62 25.50 8.76
C GLU A 217 41.05 25.10 9.14
N TYR A 218 41.37 23.81 9.19
CA TYR A 218 42.66 23.30 9.66
C TYR A 218 43.64 22.92 8.54
N CYS A 219 43.18 22.69 7.30
CA CYS A 219 44.00 22.20 6.19
C CYS A 219 43.91 23.10 4.96
N SER A 220 44.26 24.38 5.10
CA SER A 220 44.74 25.13 3.95
C SER A 220 46.09 24.55 3.50
N ASN A 221 46.13 23.98 2.29
CA ASN A 221 47.36 23.43 1.68
C ASN A 221 48.53 24.44 1.76
N GLU A 222 48.22 25.74 1.72
CA GLU A 222 49.15 26.85 1.88
C GLU A 222 49.70 27.05 3.30
N MET A 223 48.89 26.78 4.35
CA MET A 223 49.35 26.85 5.75
C MET A 223 50.22 25.64 6.10
N VAL A 224 49.86 24.44 5.64
CA VAL A 224 50.70 23.25 5.78
C VAL A 224 52.00 23.41 4.99
N GLN A 225 51.95 23.96 3.78
CA GLN A 225 53.16 24.26 2.97
C GLN A 225 54.01 25.37 3.56
N SER A 226 53.43 26.37 4.23
CA SER A 226 54.20 27.42 4.91
C SER A 226 54.79 26.95 6.23
N ILE A 227 54.13 26.06 6.98
CA ILE A 227 54.71 25.41 8.17
C ILE A 227 55.86 24.48 7.76
N THR A 228 55.73 23.68 6.70
CA THR A 228 56.84 22.86 6.20
C THR A 228 58.00 23.71 5.69
N LYS A 229 57.73 24.76 4.90
CA LYS A 229 58.75 25.74 4.47
C LYS A 229 59.37 26.53 5.64
N GLN A 230 58.60 26.87 6.67
CA GLN A 230 59.12 27.51 7.89
C GLN A 230 59.97 26.56 8.72
N LYS A 231 59.66 25.26 8.73
CA LYS A 231 60.52 24.24 9.37
C LYS A 231 61.85 24.11 8.61
N ASP A 232 61.81 24.16 7.27
CA ASP A 232 63.01 24.18 6.43
C ASP A 232 63.81 25.50 6.58
N ASN A 233 63.15 26.64 6.77
CA ASN A 233 63.81 27.94 6.99
C ASN A 233 64.29 28.16 8.43
N ASN A 234 63.61 27.63 9.45
CA ASN A 234 64.03 27.73 10.85
C ASN A 234 65.25 26.85 11.16
N ASN A 235 65.56 25.86 10.32
CA ASN A 235 66.85 25.18 10.35
C ASN A 235 68.03 26.12 9.99
N ASN A 236 67.77 27.29 9.37
CA ASN A 236 68.80 28.26 9.00
C ASN A 236 68.86 29.52 9.89
N VAL A 237 67.85 29.80 10.72
CA VAL A 237 67.82 31.00 11.59
C VAL A 237 67.78 30.70 13.09
N ILE A 238 67.74 29.42 13.49
CA ILE A 238 68.30 29.02 14.78
C ILE A 238 69.83 29.07 14.65
N MET A 239 70.37 30.29 14.62
CA MET A 239 71.69 30.58 15.17
C MET A 239 71.64 30.19 16.64
N SER A 240 71.81 28.90 16.86
CA SER A 240 71.80 28.30 18.18
C SER A 240 72.77 29.07 19.06
N ARG A 241 72.35 29.38 20.29
CA ARG A 241 73.19 29.90 21.37
C ARG A 241 74.56 29.21 21.41
N ALA A 242 74.63 27.93 21.03
CA ALA A 242 75.86 27.16 20.86
C ALA A 242 76.85 27.79 19.86
N LYS A 243 76.39 28.24 18.68
CA LYS A 243 77.24 28.86 17.64
C LYS A 243 77.71 30.27 18.02
N TYR A 244 76.91 31.00 18.81
CA TYR A 244 77.33 32.28 19.40
C TYR A 244 78.40 32.08 20.47
N ILE A 245 78.20 31.11 21.36
CA ILE A 245 79.20 30.74 22.38
C ILE A 245 80.50 30.30 21.70
N ASP A 246 80.42 29.44 20.68
CA ASP A 246 81.59 28.95 19.94
C ASP A 246 82.38 30.08 19.24
N ARG A 247 81.67 31.07 18.69
CA ARG A 247 82.29 32.27 18.10
C ARG A 247 82.94 33.15 19.17
N ALA A 248 82.26 33.38 20.30
CA ALA A 248 82.80 34.15 21.42
C ALA A 248 84.03 33.47 22.06
N THR A 249 84.01 32.14 22.21
CA THR A 249 85.17 31.37 22.68
C THR A 249 86.31 31.41 21.68
N SER A 250 86.03 31.33 20.37
CA SER A 250 87.07 31.44 19.33
C SER A 250 87.74 32.82 19.31
N THR A 251 86.99 33.90 19.59
CA THR A 251 87.54 35.26 19.73
C THR A 251 88.33 35.48 21.02
N LEU A 252 88.05 34.71 22.08
CA LEU A 252 88.81 34.73 23.34
C LEU A 252 90.07 33.87 23.27
N LEU A 253 90.08 32.82 22.45
CA LEU A 253 91.17 31.86 22.31
C LEU A 253 92.23 32.28 21.28
N ASN A 254 91.92 33.19 20.34
CA ASN A 254 92.88 33.73 19.37
C ASN A 254 92.89 35.27 19.39
N PRO A 255 93.79 35.92 20.18
CA PRO A 255 93.85 37.37 20.32
C PRO A 255 94.54 38.11 19.15
N SER A 256 94.99 37.41 18.10
CA SER A 256 95.74 38.01 16.99
C SER A 256 94.82 38.48 15.86
N GLU A 257 94.31 39.71 16.06
CA GLU A 257 94.18 40.81 15.08
C GLU A 257 93.38 40.55 13.77
N SER A 258 92.37 41.35 13.38
CA SER A 258 91.98 42.71 13.76
C SER A 258 90.48 42.96 13.51
N ILE A 259 89.87 43.76 14.39
CA ILE A 259 88.51 44.32 14.23
C ILE A 259 88.65 45.71 13.59
N PRO A 260 87.67 46.15 12.77
CA PRO A 260 87.16 47.49 13.00
C PRO A 260 85.63 47.57 13.07
N TYR A 261 85.20 48.09 14.22
CA TYR A 261 84.16 49.07 14.52
C TYR A 261 82.71 48.94 14.03
N HIS A 262 81.84 49.04 15.03
CA HIS A 262 80.40 49.35 15.07
C HIS A 262 79.95 50.61 14.32
N SER A 263 78.64 50.66 14.01
CA SER A 263 77.74 51.74 14.45
C SER A 263 76.27 51.25 14.37
N ASN A 264 75.60 51.12 15.51
CA ASN A 264 74.58 52.04 16.08
C ASN A 264 73.28 52.12 15.26
N THR A 265 72.11 51.98 15.87
CA THR A 265 71.55 53.03 16.74
C THR A 265 70.46 52.49 17.68
N ASN A 266 70.51 52.91 18.95
CA ASN A 266 69.47 52.67 19.95
C ASN A 266 68.23 53.54 19.68
N ILE A 267 67.13 52.88 19.30
CA ILE A 267 65.81 52.87 19.94
C ILE A 267 65.46 54.06 20.86
N GLN A 268 64.33 54.72 20.55
CA GLN A 268 63.41 55.25 21.57
C GLN A 268 61.99 54.74 21.32
N ILE A 269 61.51 53.92 22.25
CA ILE A 269 60.14 53.43 22.37
C ILE A 269 59.32 54.46 23.15
N GLN A 270 58.12 54.80 22.66
CA GLN A 270 57.08 55.46 23.46
C GLN A 270 55.86 54.54 23.54
N ILE A 271 55.40 54.27 24.77
CA ILE A 271 54.21 53.46 25.09
C ILE A 271 53.14 54.42 25.66
N ARG A 272 51.88 54.30 25.22
CA ARG A 272 50.70 54.72 26.00
C ARG A 272 49.48 53.84 25.66
N ASP A 273 48.85 53.33 26.73
CA ASP A 273 47.66 52.47 26.73
C ASP A 273 46.37 53.23 26.36
N PRO A 274 45.37 52.62 25.69
CA PRO A 274 44.22 53.32 25.12
C PRO A 274 42.95 53.42 26.01
N ASP A 275 42.92 52.88 27.24
CA ASP A 275 41.68 52.82 28.06
C ASP A 275 41.40 54.05 28.94
N LEU A 276 41.96 55.21 28.61
CA LEU A 276 41.62 56.49 29.25
C LEU A 276 40.74 57.34 28.33
N SER A 277 39.61 57.78 28.89
CA SER A 277 38.80 58.94 28.48
C SER A 277 37.76 58.76 27.36
N LEU A 278 36.97 57.70 27.44
CA LEU A 278 35.53 57.86 27.23
C LEU A 278 35.00 58.77 28.35
N PHE A 279 34.55 59.97 28.00
CA PHE A 279 33.79 60.92 28.84
C PHE A 279 34.52 61.60 30.01
N ASN A 280 35.16 62.75 29.74
CA ASN A 280 35.36 63.92 30.63
C ASN A 280 36.08 64.96 29.74
N ASP A 281 35.60 66.14 29.32
CA ASP A 281 34.44 66.95 29.59
C ASP A 281 34.35 67.99 28.44
N ILE A 282 33.12 68.32 27.99
CA ILE A 282 32.69 69.34 26.99
C ILE A 282 32.67 68.91 25.52
#